data_AF-A0AAD2JIJ1-F1
#
_entry.id   AF-A0AAD2JIJ1-F1
#
_cell.length_a   1.000
_cell.length_b   1.000
_cell.length_c   1.000
_cell.angle_alpha   90.00
_cell.angle_beta   90.00
_cell.angle_gamma   90.00
#
_symmetry.space_group_name_H-M   'P 1'
#
loop_
_entity.id
_entity.type
_entity.pdbx_description
1 polymer ?
#
loop_
_entity_poly.entity_id
_entity_poly.type
_entity_poly.pdbx_seq_one_letter_code
_entity_poly.pdbx_strand_id
1 'polypeptide(L)'
;MTDTSNRKRKLESQEDDNGASFPPPFTTKTLEQRLRKGIMVQSGGQKGSLTRCVQKYALLTADASKESGNKDELLREFLQELQLYRMDLTRSVLLNRNLTKEIKENQAVEETLKEEIEETKTKVHECQQQAKRAKQVQSCFMEYETLSKLANTCLADSPEIQSTRQLKNEIARVKQEISSNQKEEAKLDSVLAVRKSQFHLLIQCMLDLKRSLDNDEVEDAEDDSGEDDNKGTEGGDGDEARPMEVDGNDDEDGALDDDNLYGDLG
;
A
#
# COMPACT_ATOMS: atom_id res chain seq x y z
N MET A 1 35.73 16.08 -29.26
CA MET A 1 34.33 15.63 -29.35
C MET A 1 33.81 15.64 -27.92
N THR A 2 33.00 16.57 -27.43
CA THR A 2 31.93 17.40 -28.02
C THR A 2 31.87 18.76 -27.34
N ASP A 3 31.95 19.83 -28.14
CA ASP A 3 31.70 21.22 -27.74
C ASP A 3 30.18 21.46 -27.58
N THR A 4 29.74 21.89 -26.40
CA THR A 4 28.39 22.43 -26.19
C THR A 4 28.44 23.95 -26.06
N SER A 5 28.29 24.61 -27.21
CA SER A 5 28.10 26.05 -27.33
C SER A 5 26.74 26.50 -26.77
N ASN A 6 26.78 27.36 -25.76
CA ASN A 6 25.62 28.07 -25.21
C ASN A 6 25.17 29.21 -26.15
N ARG A 7 24.09 28.99 -26.91
CA ARG A 7 23.38 30.04 -27.66
C ARG A 7 22.43 30.81 -26.74
N LYS A 8 22.78 32.08 -26.50
CA LYS A 8 21.89 33.12 -25.96
C LYS A 8 20.64 33.25 -26.86
N ARG A 9 19.45 33.03 -26.30
CA ARG A 9 18.17 33.38 -26.93
C ARG A 9 17.95 34.88 -26.83
N LYS A 10 18.06 35.56 -27.97
CA LYS A 10 17.63 36.93 -28.20
C LYS A 10 16.11 36.88 -28.43
N LEU A 11 15.34 37.48 -27.51
CA LEU A 11 13.91 37.75 -27.71
C LEU A 11 13.81 38.91 -28.69
N GLU A 12 13.43 38.60 -29.93
CA GLU A 12 13.10 39.57 -30.96
C GLU A 12 11.58 39.60 -31.03
N SER A 13 11.01 40.69 -30.50
CA SER A 13 9.58 41.00 -30.58
C SER A 13 9.26 41.44 -32.00
N GLN A 14 8.61 40.54 -32.73
CA GLN A 14 8.01 40.80 -34.04
C GLN A 14 6.58 41.33 -33.80
N GLU A 15 6.40 42.61 -34.10
CA GLU A 15 5.09 43.27 -34.12
C GLU A 15 4.37 42.86 -35.42
N ASP A 16 3.43 41.92 -35.32
CA ASP A 16 2.46 41.68 -36.39
C ASP A 16 1.18 42.49 -36.10
N ASP A 17 1.05 43.54 -36.89
CA ASP A 17 -0.11 44.39 -37.11
C ASP A 17 -1.31 43.54 -37.58
N ASN A 18 -2.28 43.32 -36.69
CA ASN A 18 -3.59 42.78 -37.06
C ASN A 18 -4.67 43.43 -36.20
N GLY A 19 -5.55 44.18 -36.88
CA GLY A 19 -6.64 44.99 -36.34
C GLY A 19 -7.78 44.22 -35.67
N ALA A 20 -7.47 43.45 -34.64
CA ALA A 20 -8.41 43.09 -33.60
C ALA A 20 -8.12 44.01 -32.42
N SER A 21 -9.01 44.94 -32.09
CA SER A 21 -8.91 45.73 -30.87
C SER A 21 -9.16 44.82 -29.66
N PHE A 22 -8.15 44.02 -29.32
CA PHE A 22 -8.10 43.37 -28.02
C PHE A 22 -8.17 44.48 -26.98
N PRO A 23 -9.07 44.37 -25.98
CA PRO A 23 -9.10 45.35 -24.90
C PRO A 23 -7.69 45.40 -24.30
N PRO A 24 -7.13 46.61 -24.08
CA PRO A 24 -5.76 46.76 -23.64
C PRO A 24 -5.52 45.90 -22.39
N PRO A 25 -4.35 45.25 -22.27
CA PRO A 25 -4.03 44.35 -21.17
C PRO A 25 -4.33 45.03 -19.84
N PHE A 26 -4.84 44.26 -18.87
CA PHE A 26 -5.25 44.74 -17.55
C PHE A 26 -4.00 45.11 -16.71
N THR A 27 -3.31 46.18 -17.12
CA THR A 27 -2.15 46.72 -16.41
C THR A 27 -2.62 47.67 -15.30
N THR A 28 -1.80 47.84 -14.26
CA THR A 28 -2.06 48.79 -13.16
C THR A 28 -2.35 50.20 -13.66
N LYS A 29 -1.66 50.64 -14.72
CA LYS A 29 -1.89 51.94 -15.38
C LYS A 29 -3.26 52.01 -16.07
N THR A 30 -3.70 50.93 -16.71
CA THR A 30 -5.03 50.84 -17.33
C THR A 30 -6.13 50.81 -16.28
N LEU A 31 -5.90 50.14 -15.14
CA LEU A 31 -6.79 50.16 -13.99
C LEU A 31 -6.90 51.56 -13.39
N GLU A 32 -5.78 52.25 -13.13
CA GLU A 32 -5.78 53.63 -12.64
C GLU A 32 -6.52 54.59 -13.58
N GLN A 33 -6.32 54.45 -14.90
CA GLN A 33 -7.03 55.27 -15.88
C GLN A 33 -8.54 54.97 -15.90
N ARG A 34 -8.94 53.71 -15.71
CA ARG A 34 -10.35 53.30 -15.59
C ARG A 34 -10.97 53.76 -14.27
N LEU A 35 -10.24 53.70 -13.17
CA LEU A 35 -10.67 54.23 -11.88
C LEU A 35 -10.83 55.75 -11.95
N ARG A 36 -9.89 56.47 -12.55
CA ARG A 36 -10.01 57.94 -12.76
C ARG A 36 -11.15 58.33 -13.69
N LYS A 37 -11.53 57.49 -14.65
CA LYS A 37 -12.64 57.74 -15.58
C LYS A 37 -13.99 57.19 -15.07
N GLY A 38 -13.97 56.18 -14.21
CA GLY A 38 -15.15 55.45 -13.71
C GLY A 38 -15.57 55.82 -12.29
N ILE A 39 -14.66 56.39 -11.49
CA ILE A 39 -14.93 56.91 -10.15
C ILE A 39 -14.92 58.42 -10.26
N MET A 40 -16.10 59.01 -10.06
CA MET A 40 -16.50 60.34 -9.54
C MET A 40 -15.53 61.52 -9.36
N VAL A 41 -14.26 61.46 -9.75
CA VAL A 41 -13.25 62.52 -9.64
C VAL A 41 -13.20 63.29 -10.97
N GLN A 42 -14.36 63.71 -11.46
CA GLN A 42 -14.43 64.71 -12.52
C GLN A 42 -14.92 66.02 -11.90
N SER A 43 -14.06 67.03 -12.01
CA SER A 43 -14.16 68.37 -11.47
C SER A 43 -15.56 68.97 -11.55
N GLY A 44 -15.97 69.71 -10.51
CA GLY A 44 -17.28 70.35 -10.40
C GLY A 44 -17.63 71.15 -11.66
N GLY A 45 -18.77 70.82 -12.27
CA GLY A 45 -19.23 71.42 -13.53
C GLY A 45 -19.82 70.42 -14.55
N GLN A 46 -19.63 69.12 -14.33
CA GLN A 46 -20.25 68.08 -15.14
C GLN A 46 -21.78 68.11 -15.03
N LYS A 47 -22.48 67.81 -16.14
CA LYS A 47 -23.94 67.59 -16.16
C LYS A 47 -24.31 66.49 -15.18
N GLY A 48 -25.35 66.71 -14.39
CA GLY A 48 -25.79 65.89 -13.26
C GLY A 48 -25.01 66.11 -11.97
N SER A 49 -24.11 67.10 -11.86
CA SER A 49 -23.40 67.36 -10.60
C SER A 49 -24.20 68.27 -9.65
N LEU A 50 -24.03 68.06 -8.34
CA LEU A 50 -24.65 68.91 -7.32
C LEU A 50 -24.23 70.38 -7.48
N THR A 51 -22.95 70.65 -7.79
CA THR A 51 -22.44 72.00 -8.04
C THR A 51 -23.21 72.68 -9.17
N ARG A 52 -23.55 71.94 -10.23
CA ARG A 52 -24.32 72.46 -11.36
C ARG A 52 -25.80 72.64 -11.03
N CYS A 53 -26.39 71.77 -10.21
CA CYS A 53 -27.73 71.96 -9.66
C CYS A 53 -27.81 73.26 -8.85
N VAL A 54 -26.83 73.50 -7.97
CA VAL A 54 -26.74 74.71 -7.14
C VAL A 54 -26.55 75.96 -8.01
N GLN A 55 -25.72 75.89 -9.06
CA GLN A 55 -25.55 76.98 -10.02
C GLN A 55 -26.86 77.29 -10.76
N LYS A 56 -27.59 76.28 -11.25
CA LYS A 56 -28.88 76.46 -11.93
C LYS A 56 -29.97 77.00 -11.01
N TYR A 57 -29.98 76.55 -9.75
CA TYR A 57 -30.88 77.08 -8.72
C TYR A 57 -30.56 78.55 -8.40
N ALA A 58 -29.28 78.91 -8.28
CA ALA A 58 -28.86 80.29 -8.05
C ALA A 58 -29.25 81.22 -9.21
N LEU A 59 -29.21 80.75 -10.46
CA LEU A 59 -29.70 81.50 -11.62
C LEU A 59 -31.22 81.67 -11.58
N LEU A 60 -31.96 80.61 -11.21
CA LEU A 60 -33.41 80.66 -11.07
C LEU A 60 -33.86 81.66 -9.99
N THR A 61 -33.16 81.73 -8.86
CA THR A 61 -33.49 82.68 -7.77
C THR A 61 -33.05 84.11 -8.07
N ALA A 62 -31.94 84.30 -8.79
CA ALA A 62 -31.50 85.61 -9.27
C ALA A 62 -32.48 86.21 -10.29
N ASP A 63 -33.02 85.40 -11.21
CA ASP A 63 -34.01 85.82 -12.20
C ASP A 63 -35.45 85.85 -11.65
N ALA A 64 -35.75 85.15 -10.55
CA ALA A 64 -37.02 85.32 -9.84
C ALA A 64 -37.26 86.78 -9.40
N SER A 65 -36.16 87.50 -9.11
CA SER A 65 -36.13 88.91 -8.69
C SER A 65 -36.34 89.91 -9.83
N LYS A 66 -36.34 89.46 -11.10
CA LYS A 66 -36.58 90.27 -12.30
C LYS A 66 -37.84 89.76 -12.99
N GLU A 67 -38.83 90.60 -13.27
CA GLU A 67 -40.02 90.19 -14.04
C GLU A 67 -39.62 89.89 -15.49
N SER A 68 -39.21 88.65 -15.78
CA SER A 68 -38.90 88.16 -17.13
C SER A 68 -39.60 86.83 -17.41
N GLY A 69 -39.99 86.61 -18.67
CA GLY A 69 -40.68 85.41 -19.16
C GLY A 69 -39.82 84.14 -19.27
N ASN A 70 -38.55 84.18 -18.84
CA ASN A 70 -37.62 83.04 -18.92
C ASN A 70 -37.66 82.09 -17.71
N LYS A 71 -38.55 82.33 -16.74
CA LYS A 71 -38.62 81.54 -15.49
C LYS A 71 -38.95 80.07 -15.74
N ASP A 72 -39.87 79.79 -16.68
CA ASP A 72 -40.30 78.42 -16.99
C ASP A 72 -39.20 77.58 -17.64
N GLU A 73 -38.38 78.20 -18.50
CA GLU A 73 -37.24 77.54 -19.15
C GLU A 73 -36.11 77.26 -18.15
N LEU A 74 -35.77 78.21 -17.27
CA LEU A 74 -34.78 78.01 -16.21
C LEU A 74 -35.23 76.94 -15.20
N LEU A 75 -36.53 76.90 -14.86
CA LEU A 75 -37.11 75.87 -14.02
C LEU A 75 -37.00 74.49 -14.67
N ARG A 76 -37.29 74.39 -15.98
CA ARG A 76 -37.15 73.14 -16.75
C ARG A 76 -35.71 72.64 -16.77
N GLU A 77 -34.74 73.52 -17.00
CA GLU A 77 -33.31 73.18 -16.96
C GLU A 77 -32.86 72.73 -15.57
N PHE A 78 -33.32 73.40 -14.50
CA PHE A 78 -33.01 73.01 -13.12
C PHE A 78 -33.59 71.62 -12.77
N LEU A 79 -34.85 71.36 -13.14
CA LEU A 79 -35.49 70.06 -12.92
C LEU A 79 -34.78 68.94 -13.69
N GLN A 80 -34.34 69.20 -14.92
CA GLN A 80 -33.56 68.25 -15.71
C GLN A 80 -32.21 67.94 -15.03
N GLU A 81 -31.51 68.96 -14.55
CA GLU A 81 -30.24 68.81 -13.85
C GLU A 81 -30.40 68.02 -12.53
N LEU A 82 -31.48 68.27 -11.79
CA LEU A 82 -31.82 67.54 -10.56
C LEU A 82 -32.17 66.07 -10.84
N GLN A 83 -32.87 65.79 -11.94
CA GLN A 83 -33.12 64.41 -12.38
C GLN A 83 -31.83 63.68 -12.74
N LEU A 84 -30.91 64.34 -13.44
CA LEU A 84 -29.60 63.79 -13.77
C LEU A 84 -28.77 63.52 -12.50
N TYR A 85 -28.79 64.42 -11.52
CA TYR A 85 -28.13 64.22 -10.23
C TYR A 85 -28.73 63.04 -9.45
N ARG A 86 -30.06 62.90 -9.42
CA ARG A 86 -30.72 61.74 -8.81
C ARG A 86 -30.31 60.41 -9.46
N MET A 87 -30.21 60.39 -10.79
CA MET A 87 -29.77 59.20 -11.52
C MET A 87 -28.33 58.84 -11.17
N ASP A 88 -27.45 59.83 -11.09
CA ASP A 88 -26.04 59.63 -10.74
C ASP A 88 -25.85 59.14 -9.30
N LEU A 89 -26.62 59.68 -8.35
CA LEU A 89 -26.64 59.20 -6.97
C LEU A 89 -27.14 57.75 -6.88
N THR A 90 -28.20 57.41 -7.61
CA THR A 90 -28.73 56.04 -7.69
C THR A 90 -27.69 55.09 -8.27
N ARG A 91 -27.02 55.48 -9.37
CA ARG A 91 -25.92 54.72 -9.98
C ARG A 91 -24.80 54.48 -8.98
N SER A 92 -24.41 55.50 -8.22
CA SER A 92 -23.33 55.42 -7.24
C SER A 92 -23.66 54.44 -6.11
N VAL A 93 -24.89 54.47 -5.60
CA VAL A 93 -25.37 53.51 -4.58
C VAL A 93 -25.37 52.08 -5.12
N LEU A 94 -25.86 51.87 -6.34
CA LEU A 94 -25.86 50.54 -6.97
C LEU A 94 -24.45 50.01 -7.21
N LEU A 95 -23.54 50.88 -7.67
CA LEU A 95 -22.13 50.53 -7.87
C LEU A 95 -21.47 50.15 -6.54
N ASN A 96 -21.68 50.92 -5.48
CA ASN A 96 -21.14 50.61 -4.15
C ASN A 96 -21.67 49.27 -3.61
N ARG A 97 -22.97 49.00 -3.79
CA ARG A 97 -23.57 47.71 -3.43
C ARG A 97 -22.96 46.56 -4.23
N ASN A 98 -22.77 46.73 -5.52
CA ASN A 98 -22.17 45.73 -6.39
C ASN A 98 -20.70 45.46 -6.01
N LEU A 99 -19.91 46.50 -5.81
CA LEU A 99 -18.52 46.40 -5.36
C LEU A 99 -18.41 45.70 -4.00
N THR A 100 -19.30 46.01 -3.06
CA THR A 100 -19.34 45.33 -1.76
C THR A 100 -19.63 43.84 -1.90
N LYS A 101 -20.50 43.46 -2.84
CA LYS A 101 -20.78 42.06 -3.15
C LYS A 101 -19.57 41.38 -3.78
N GLU A 102 -18.94 42.01 -4.77
CA GLU A 102 -17.75 41.50 -5.46
C GLU A 102 -16.57 41.30 -4.49
N ILE A 103 -16.36 42.21 -3.55
CA ILE A 103 -15.34 42.06 -2.50
C ILE A 103 -15.61 40.80 -1.65
N LYS A 104 -16.86 40.56 -1.24
CA LYS A 104 -17.22 39.37 -0.45
C LYS A 104 -17.03 38.08 -1.23
N GLU A 105 -17.40 38.08 -2.51
CA GLU A 105 -17.19 36.92 -3.39
C GLU A 105 -15.70 36.63 -3.59
N ASN A 106 -14.89 37.66 -3.83
CA ASN A 106 -13.44 37.52 -3.95
C ASN A 106 -12.78 37.04 -2.64
N GLN A 107 -13.25 37.52 -1.48
CA GLN A 107 -12.78 37.03 -0.18
C GLN A 107 -13.09 35.55 0.03
N ALA A 108 -14.30 35.11 -0.32
CA ALA A 108 -14.67 33.70 -0.24
C ALA A 108 -13.80 32.82 -1.15
N VAL A 109 -13.56 33.27 -2.39
CA VAL A 109 -12.65 32.56 -3.32
C VAL A 109 -11.22 32.53 -2.78
N GLU A 110 -10.74 33.61 -2.16
CA GLU A 110 -9.41 33.66 -1.55
C GLU A 110 -9.28 32.68 -0.38
N GLU A 111 -10.30 32.54 0.45
CA GLU A 111 -10.36 31.56 1.54
C GLU A 111 -10.32 30.13 1.00
N THR A 112 -11.15 29.80 0.01
CA THR A 112 -11.12 28.48 -0.64
C THR A 112 -9.76 28.18 -1.26
N LEU A 113 -9.16 29.14 -1.95
CA LEU A 113 -7.82 28.96 -2.54
C LEU A 113 -6.75 28.70 -1.46
N LYS A 114 -6.84 29.37 -0.31
CA LYS A 114 -5.92 29.12 0.81
C LYS A 114 -6.07 27.70 1.35
N GLU A 115 -7.30 27.22 1.50
CA GLU A 115 -7.58 25.85 1.93
C GLU A 115 -7.02 24.83 0.94
N GLU A 116 -7.28 25.01 -0.37
CA GLU A 116 -6.73 24.13 -1.42
C GLU A 116 -5.19 24.13 -1.45
N ILE A 117 -4.56 25.28 -1.19
CA ILE A 117 -3.10 25.39 -1.10
C ILE A 117 -2.57 24.59 0.09
N GLU A 118 -3.19 24.70 1.26
CA GLU A 118 -2.78 23.92 2.43
C GLU A 118 -3.02 22.42 2.24
N GLU A 119 -4.15 22.02 1.63
CA GLU A 119 -4.40 20.63 1.24
C GLU A 119 -3.34 20.13 0.25
N THR A 120 -2.95 20.95 -0.72
CA THR A 120 -1.91 20.57 -1.68
C THR A 120 -0.55 20.44 -1.00
N LYS A 121 -0.20 21.33 -0.06
CA LYS A 121 1.05 21.25 0.71
C LYS A 121 1.11 19.97 1.54
N THR A 122 0.01 19.59 2.19
CA THR A 122 -0.05 18.33 2.96
C THR A 122 0.13 17.12 2.06
N LYS A 123 -0.55 17.05 0.91
CA LYS A 123 -0.36 16.00 -0.10
C LYS A 123 1.09 15.92 -0.61
N VAL A 124 1.73 17.06 -0.86
CA VAL A 124 3.14 17.10 -1.26
C VAL A 124 4.04 16.53 -0.17
N HIS A 125 3.80 16.88 1.09
CA HIS A 125 4.57 16.36 2.22
C HIS A 125 4.40 14.84 2.38
N GLU A 126 3.18 14.33 2.25
CA GLU A 126 2.90 12.89 2.26
C GLU A 126 3.62 12.15 1.12
N CYS A 127 3.53 12.69 -0.10
CA CYS A 127 4.21 12.14 -1.27
C CYS A 127 5.74 12.10 -1.07
N GLN A 128 6.32 13.14 -0.46
CA GLN A 128 7.75 13.15 -0.12
C GLN A 128 8.11 12.07 0.90
N GLN A 129 7.28 11.83 1.92
CA GLN A 129 7.51 10.75 2.87
C GLN A 129 7.43 9.38 2.21
N GLN A 130 6.41 9.16 1.38
CA GLN A 130 6.26 7.92 0.61
C GLN A 130 7.46 7.69 -0.31
N ALA A 131 7.95 8.72 -1.00
CA ALA A 131 9.14 8.64 -1.83
C ALA A 131 10.40 8.27 -1.03
N LYS A 132 10.56 8.81 0.18
CA LYS A 132 11.67 8.42 1.08
C LYS A 132 11.58 6.95 1.50
N ARG A 133 10.40 6.48 1.90
CA ARG A 133 10.16 5.07 2.24
C ARG A 133 10.42 4.15 1.04
N ALA A 134 9.93 4.52 -0.14
CA ALA A 134 10.15 3.74 -1.37
C ALA A 134 11.66 3.63 -1.71
N LYS A 135 12.44 4.71 -1.52
CA LYS A 135 13.89 4.66 -1.69
C LYS A 135 14.57 3.73 -0.68
N GLN A 136 14.12 3.72 0.57
CA GLN A 136 14.65 2.79 1.58
C GLN A 136 14.37 1.34 1.18
N VAL A 137 13.13 1.03 0.80
CA VAL A 137 12.75 -0.31 0.31
C VAL A 137 13.58 -0.72 -0.91
N GLN A 138 13.81 0.20 -1.84
CA GLN A 138 14.66 -0.07 -3.00
C GLN A 138 16.11 -0.37 -2.60
N SER A 139 16.68 0.37 -1.63
CA SER A 139 18.02 0.09 -1.10
C SER A 139 18.09 -1.29 -0.48
N CYS A 140 17.14 -1.63 0.40
CA CYS A 140 17.07 -2.94 1.02
C CYS A 140 16.92 -4.04 -0.04
N PHE A 141 16.07 -3.85 -1.05
CA PHE A 141 15.91 -4.81 -2.14
C PHE A 141 17.21 -5.06 -2.89
N MET A 142 17.97 -4.00 -3.21
CA MET A 142 19.28 -4.12 -3.85
C MET A 142 20.28 -4.86 -2.95
N GLU A 143 20.30 -4.58 -1.66
CA GLU A 143 21.14 -5.29 -0.68
C GLU A 143 20.77 -6.78 -0.63
N TYR A 144 19.48 -7.12 -0.57
CA TYR A 144 19.04 -8.52 -0.64
C TYR A 144 19.39 -9.18 -1.97
N GLU A 145 19.24 -8.48 -3.09
CA GLU A 145 19.59 -9.01 -4.40
C GLU A 145 21.11 -9.29 -4.50
N THR A 146 21.94 -8.38 -3.99
CA THR A 146 23.39 -8.58 -3.96
C THR A 146 23.80 -9.72 -3.04
N LEU A 147 23.21 -9.81 -1.84
CA LEU A 147 23.44 -10.93 -0.93
C LEU A 147 22.95 -12.26 -1.52
N SER A 148 21.81 -12.27 -2.20
CA SER A 148 21.28 -13.45 -2.87
C SER A 148 22.19 -13.89 -4.02
N LYS A 149 22.70 -12.95 -4.83
CA LYS A 149 23.71 -13.25 -5.86
C LYS A 149 24.97 -13.82 -5.24
N LEU A 150 25.50 -13.17 -4.20
CA LEU A 150 26.70 -13.64 -3.49
C LEU A 150 26.47 -15.02 -2.88
N ALA A 151 25.32 -15.24 -2.25
CA ALA A 151 24.94 -16.52 -1.70
C ALA A 151 24.88 -17.57 -2.83
N ASN A 152 24.20 -17.30 -3.93
CA ASN A 152 24.11 -18.25 -5.03
C ASN A 152 25.47 -18.57 -5.65
N THR A 153 26.35 -17.57 -5.85
CA THR A 153 27.70 -17.82 -6.40
C THR A 153 28.59 -18.53 -5.38
N CYS A 154 28.62 -18.09 -4.13
CA CYS A 154 29.48 -18.67 -3.11
C CYS A 154 28.97 -20.04 -2.62
N LEU A 155 27.66 -20.25 -2.47
CA LEU A 155 27.13 -21.57 -2.13
C LEU A 155 27.24 -22.55 -3.30
N ALA A 156 27.10 -22.08 -4.55
CA ALA A 156 27.31 -22.95 -5.71
C ALA A 156 28.79 -23.31 -5.88
N ASP A 157 29.71 -22.37 -5.69
CA ASP A 157 31.14 -22.61 -5.90
C ASP A 157 31.89 -23.07 -4.63
N SER A 158 31.24 -23.04 -3.46
CA SER A 158 31.88 -23.50 -2.22
C SER A 158 31.98 -25.03 -2.20
N PRO A 159 33.21 -25.58 -2.16
CA PRO A 159 33.43 -27.02 -2.14
C PRO A 159 32.86 -27.66 -0.87
N GLU A 160 32.74 -26.91 0.23
CA GLU A 160 32.24 -27.39 1.52
C GLU A 160 30.71 -27.61 1.49
N ILE A 161 29.97 -26.73 0.81
CA ILE A 161 28.52 -26.84 0.66
C ILE A 161 28.17 -27.89 -0.39
N GLN A 162 28.93 -27.96 -1.49
CA GLN A 162 28.82 -29.07 -2.44
C GLN A 162 29.11 -30.42 -1.77
N SER A 163 30.17 -30.50 -0.96
CA SER A 163 30.51 -31.68 -0.17
C SER A 163 29.38 -32.03 0.81
N THR A 164 28.81 -31.05 1.51
CA THR A 164 27.66 -31.28 2.41
C THR A 164 26.43 -31.77 1.65
N ARG A 165 26.16 -31.26 0.45
CA ARG A 165 25.07 -31.73 -0.42
C ARG A 165 25.30 -33.15 -0.93
N GLN A 166 26.54 -33.47 -1.33
CA GLN A 166 26.93 -34.81 -1.72
C GLN A 166 26.84 -35.80 -0.55
N LEU A 167 27.29 -35.39 0.63
CA LEU A 167 27.17 -36.16 1.87
C LEU A 167 25.71 -36.45 2.22
N LYS A 168 24.82 -35.46 2.09
CA LYS A 168 23.37 -35.66 2.27
C LYS A 168 22.80 -36.68 1.29
N ASN A 169 23.22 -36.64 0.02
CA ASN A 169 22.79 -37.60 -0.99
C ASN A 169 23.32 -39.02 -0.69
N GLU A 170 24.58 -39.13 -0.25
CA GLU A 170 25.17 -40.43 0.09
C GLU A 170 24.52 -41.03 1.35
N ILE A 171 24.22 -40.20 2.36
CA ILE A 171 23.44 -40.61 3.53
C ILE A 171 22.05 -41.11 3.10
N ALA A 172 21.38 -40.42 2.17
CA ALA A 172 20.09 -40.86 1.64
C ALA A 172 20.19 -42.21 0.92
N ARG A 173 21.24 -42.41 0.11
CA ARG A 173 21.52 -43.69 -0.56
C ARG A 173 21.74 -44.82 0.43
N VAL A 174 22.59 -44.61 1.43
CA VAL A 174 22.89 -45.60 2.47
C VAL A 174 21.64 -45.94 3.27
N LYS A 175 20.80 -44.95 3.62
CA LYS A 175 19.50 -45.21 4.27
C LYS A 175 18.56 -46.07 3.42
N GLN A 176 18.52 -45.83 2.11
CA GLN A 176 17.73 -46.63 1.19
C GLN A 176 18.26 -48.08 1.12
N GLU A 177 19.57 -48.25 1.07
CA GLU A 177 20.22 -49.57 1.06
C GLU A 177 19.97 -50.34 2.36
N ILE A 178 20.09 -49.69 3.52
CA ILE A 178 19.73 -50.27 4.82
C ILE A 178 18.26 -50.74 4.82
N SER A 179 17.33 -49.91 4.34
CA SER A 179 15.92 -50.29 4.27
C SER A 179 15.68 -51.48 3.32
N SER A 180 16.44 -51.58 2.22
CA SER A 180 16.36 -52.73 1.32
C SER A 180 16.89 -54.00 1.99
N ASN A 181 18.04 -53.92 2.65
CA ASN A 181 18.66 -55.05 3.33
C ASN A 181 17.77 -55.56 4.48
N GLN A 182 17.17 -54.66 5.26
CA GLN A 182 16.21 -55.04 6.31
C GLN A 182 14.98 -55.77 5.74
N LYS A 183 14.49 -55.36 4.57
CA LYS A 183 13.38 -56.07 3.89
C LYS A 183 13.81 -57.44 3.39
N GLU A 184 15.04 -57.60 2.95
CA GLU A 184 15.58 -58.90 2.52
C GLU A 184 15.84 -59.83 3.70
N GLU A 185 16.40 -59.30 4.78
CA GLU A 185 16.60 -60.01 6.05
C GLU A 185 15.28 -60.54 6.60
N ALA A 186 14.23 -59.71 6.68
CA ALA A 186 12.90 -60.13 7.12
C ALA A 186 12.30 -61.26 6.25
N LYS A 187 12.57 -61.26 4.93
CA LYS A 187 12.15 -62.34 4.04
C LYS A 187 12.93 -63.63 4.32
N LEU A 188 14.24 -63.53 4.50
CA LEU A 188 15.10 -64.68 4.81
C LEU A 188 14.72 -65.30 6.15
N ASP A 189 14.43 -64.49 7.17
CA ASP A 189 13.96 -64.96 8.48
C ASP A 189 12.62 -65.69 8.38
N SER A 190 11.69 -65.17 7.58
CA SER A 190 10.43 -65.87 7.29
C SER A 190 10.66 -67.23 6.63
N VAL A 191 11.57 -67.30 5.64
CA VAL A 191 11.93 -68.56 4.98
C VAL A 191 12.61 -69.53 5.95
N LEU A 192 13.51 -69.05 6.81
CA LEU A 192 14.16 -69.86 7.83
C LEU A 192 13.16 -70.39 8.86
N ALA A 193 12.19 -69.58 9.29
CA ALA A 193 11.13 -70.01 10.20
C ALA A 193 10.29 -71.14 9.58
N VAL A 194 9.92 -71.02 8.31
CA VAL A 194 9.20 -72.08 7.57
C VAL A 194 10.06 -73.35 7.49
N ARG A 195 11.35 -73.23 7.12
CA ARG A 195 12.24 -74.41 7.06
C ARG A 195 12.46 -75.06 8.41
N LYS A 196 12.58 -74.29 9.49
CA LYS A 196 12.67 -74.83 10.86
C LYS A 196 11.42 -75.62 11.22
N SER A 197 10.23 -75.10 10.91
CA SER A 197 8.96 -75.81 11.12
C SER A 197 8.87 -77.10 10.29
N GLN A 198 9.24 -77.05 9.01
CA GLN A 198 9.30 -78.25 8.15
C GLN A 198 10.28 -79.29 8.67
N PHE A 199 11.45 -78.87 9.15
CA PHE A 199 12.45 -79.78 9.71
C PHE A 199 11.97 -80.40 11.03
N HIS A 200 11.31 -79.61 11.88
CA HIS A 200 10.71 -80.11 13.11
C HIS A 200 9.61 -81.13 12.83
N LEU A 201 8.75 -80.87 11.83
CA LEU A 201 7.74 -81.82 11.37
C LEU A 201 8.38 -83.11 10.83
N LEU A 202 9.46 -82.99 10.04
CA LEU A 202 10.20 -84.16 9.55
C LEU A 202 10.78 -84.99 10.69
N ILE A 203 11.39 -84.35 11.69
CA ILE A 203 11.89 -85.02 12.90
C ILE A 203 10.74 -85.74 13.61
N GLN A 204 9.59 -85.07 13.78
CA GLN A 204 8.42 -85.69 14.41
C GLN A 204 7.96 -86.93 13.63
N CYS A 205 7.83 -86.84 12.30
CA CYS A 205 7.48 -88.00 11.47
C CYS A 205 8.51 -89.12 11.58
N MET A 206 9.81 -88.81 11.66
CA MET A 206 10.85 -89.82 11.86
C MET A 206 10.74 -90.50 13.24
N LEU A 207 10.44 -89.74 14.29
CA LEU A 207 10.21 -90.28 15.63
C LEU A 207 8.94 -91.13 15.68
N ASP A 208 7.86 -90.70 15.03
CA ASP A 208 6.60 -91.44 14.95
C ASP A 208 6.80 -92.75 14.15
N LEU A 209 7.54 -92.71 13.03
CA LEU A 209 7.91 -93.90 12.27
C LEU A 209 8.79 -94.85 13.10
N LYS A 210 9.77 -94.31 13.83
CA LYS A 210 10.59 -95.11 14.74
C LYS A 210 9.73 -95.78 15.82
N ARG A 211 8.80 -95.04 16.43
CA ARG A 211 7.86 -95.58 17.42
C ARG A 211 6.92 -96.62 16.81
N SER A 212 6.48 -96.44 15.56
CA SER A 212 5.68 -97.43 14.83
C SER A 212 6.48 -98.71 14.58
N LEU A 213 7.75 -98.60 14.18
CA LEU A 213 8.65 -99.75 14.02
C LEU A 213 8.94 -100.44 15.36
N ASP A 214 9.19 -99.66 16.42
CA ASP A 214 9.39 -100.17 17.78
C ASP A 214 8.11 -100.86 18.31
N ASN A 215 6.91 -100.44 17.87
CA ASN A 215 5.63 -101.09 18.22
C ASN A 215 5.33 -102.33 17.35
N ASP A 216 5.72 -102.34 16.07
CA ASP A 216 5.60 -103.52 15.19
C ASP A 216 6.52 -104.67 15.63
N GLU A 217 7.64 -104.38 16.31
CA GLU A 217 8.47 -105.40 17.00
C GLU A 217 7.83 -105.94 18.30
N VAL A 218 6.79 -105.27 18.82
CA VAL A 218 6.12 -105.61 20.09
C VAL A 218 4.72 -106.22 19.90
N GLU A 219 4.14 -106.21 18.69
CA GLU A 219 2.91 -106.98 18.39
C GLU A 219 3.13 -108.52 18.30
N ASP A 220 4.37 -109.01 18.47
CA ASP A 220 4.73 -110.42 18.73
C ASP A 220 5.09 -110.70 20.22
N ALA A 221 4.90 -109.73 21.12
CA ALA A 221 5.04 -109.92 22.56
C ALA A 221 3.94 -109.16 23.31
N GLU A 222 2.84 -109.87 23.49
CA GLU A 222 1.79 -109.62 24.47
C GLU A 222 2.30 -108.94 25.76
N ASP A 223 1.64 -107.83 26.05
CA ASP A 223 0.87 -107.60 27.29
C ASP A 223 1.55 -106.93 28.50
N ASP A 224 0.76 -105.98 28.98
CA ASP A 224 0.62 -105.42 30.31
C ASP A 224 1.73 -104.59 30.97
N SER A 225 1.48 -103.28 30.87
CA SER A 225 1.56 -102.25 31.90
C SER A 225 2.42 -102.46 33.17
N GLY A 226 3.37 -101.53 33.33
CA GLY A 226 4.08 -101.29 34.58
C GLY A 226 4.32 -99.80 34.76
N GLU A 227 3.74 -99.27 35.83
CA GLU A 227 3.96 -97.94 36.42
C GLU A 227 5.45 -97.62 36.61
N ASP A 228 5.85 -96.35 36.51
CA ASP A 228 6.05 -95.49 37.69
C ASP A 228 7.07 -94.36 37.44
N ASP A 229 6.68 -93.18 37.93
CA ASP A 229 7.51 -92.21 38.65
C ASP A 229 8.74 -91.47 38.06
N ASN A 230 8.55 -90.14 38.00
CA ASN A 230 9.18 -89.17 38.93
C ASN A 230 10.22 -88.15 38.38
N LYS A 231 10.04 -86.92 38.90
CA LYS A 231 10.94 -85.76 39.02
C LYS A 231 11.29 -85.02 37.73
N GLY A 232 10.91 -83.75 37.60
CA GLY A 232 11.38 -82.62 38.42
C GLY A 232 12.51 -81.94 37.63
N THR A 233 12.63 -80.63 37.46
CA THR A 233 12.40 -79.51 38.39
C THR A 233 12.73 -78.23 37.59
N GLU A 234 12.00 -77.14 37.85
CA GLU A 234 12.37 -75.70 37.82
C GLU A 234 13.25 -75.12 36.67
N GLY A 235 13.03 -73.92 36.15
CA GLY A 235 12.29 -72.78 36.70
C GLY A 235 11.92 -71.77 35.63
N GLY A 236 10.82 -71.07 35.90
CA GLY A 236 10.41 -69.88 35.18
C GLY A 236 10.96 -68.65 35.88
N ASP A 237 11.65 -67.81 35.10
CA ASP A 237 11.76 -66.37 35.34
C ASP A 237 11.33 -65.71 34.03
N GLY A 238 10.03 -65.46 33.92
CA GLY A 238 9.42 -64.71 32.83
C GLY A 238 9.13 -63.31 33.34
N ASP A 239 10.12 -62.44 33.22
CA ASP A 239 10.04 -61.04 33.61
C ASP A 239 8.99 -60.31 32.76
N GLU A 240 8.20 -59.52 33.45
CA GLU A 240 6.94 -58.93 33.04
C GLU A 240 7.17 -57.81 32.02
N ALA A 241 6.73 -58.02 30.78
CA ALA A 241 6.78 -57.01 29.73
C ALA A 241 5.85 -55.83 30.08
N ARG A 242 6.45 -54.70 30.48
CA ARG A 242 5.76 -53.41 30.58
C ARG A 242 5.36 -52.92 29.17
N PRO A 243 4.13 -52.42 28.96
CA PRO A 243 3.79 -51.71 27.73
C PRO A 243 4.48 -50.35 27.73
N MET A 244 5.15 -50.01 26.62
CA MET A 244 5.60 -48.63 26.38
C MET A 244 4.38 -47.74 26.19
N GLU A 245 4.23 -46.75 27.06
CA GLU A 245 3.34 -45.63 26.88
C GLU A 245 3.80 -44.82 25.66
N VAL A 246 2.87 -44.58 24.75
CA VAL A 246 3.04 -43.68 23.60
C VAL A 246 2.83 -42.27 24.15
N ASP A 247 3.94 -41.56 24.35
CA ASP A 247 3.89 -40.14 24.71
C ASP A 247 3.56 -39.33 23.45
N GLY A 248 2.29 -38.95 23.34
CA GLY A 248 1.79 -38.04 22.32
C GLY A 248 2.11 -36.61 22.72
N ASN A 249 3.06 -36.01 22.02
CA ASN A 249 3.28 -34.57 22.02
C ASN A 249 3.15 -34.08 20.58
N ASP A 250 1.91 -33.79 20.18
CA ASP A 250 1.58 -32.94 19.04
C ASP A 250 0.39 -32.08 19.49
N ASP A 251 0.69 -31.00 20.21
CA ASP A 251 -0.19 -29.83 20.41
C ASP A 251 0.63 -28.71 21.07
N GLU A 252 1.29 -27.87 20.28
CA GLU A 252 1.41 -26.43 20.53
C GLU A 252 1.64 -25.72 19.19
N ASP A 253 0.53 -25.47 18.49
CA ASP A 253 0.46 -24.44 17.46
C ASP A 253 0.77 -23.09 18.11
N GLY A 254 2.01 -22.62 17.91
CA GLY A 254 2.43 -21.28 18.26
C GLY A 254 1.64 -20.25 17.46
N ALA A 255 0.69 -19.60 18.12
CA ALA A 255 0.10 -18.36 17.67
C ALA A 255 1.22 -17.32 17.51
N LEU A 256 1.50 -16.96 16.26
CA LEU A 256 2.34 -15.82 15.91
C LEU A 256 1.57 -14.54 16.26
N ASP A 257 1.83 -13.98 17.43
CA ASP A 257 1.50 -12.59 17.76
C ASP A 257 2.42 -11.66 16.96
N ASP A 258 1.94 -11.24 15.79
CA ASP A 258 2.67 -10.42 14.81
C ASP A 258 2.35 -8.92 14.94
N ASP A 259 2.07 -8.44 16.16
CA ASP A 259 1.61 -7.06 16.39
C ASP A 259 2.33 -6.38 17.57
N ASN A 260 3.68 -6.19 17.52
CA ASN A 260 4.30 -5.08 18.28
C ASN A 260 5.77 -4.68 18.00
N LEU A 261 6.26 -4.62 16.76
CA LEU A 261 7.67 -4.21 16.50
C LEU A 261 7.88 -2.74 16.09
N TYR A 262 6.87 -1.88 16.12
CA TYR A 262 7.02 -0.45 15.85
C TYR A 262 6.32 0.46 16.88
N GLY A 263 6.34 0.04 18.15
CA GLY A 263 6.02 0.90 19.27
C GLY A 263 7.29 1.51 19.87
N ASP A 264 7.38 2.84 19.77
CA ASP A 264 8.12 3.70 20.72
C ASP A 264 9.63 3.94 20.46
N LEU A 265 9.91 4.98 19.68
CA LEU A 265 11.07 5.85 19.90
C LEU A 265 10.58 7.29 19.94
N GLY A 266 10.14 7.70 21.13
CA GLY A 266 10.16 9.10 21.57
C GLY A 266 11.58 9.62 21.80
#